data_AF-A0A1Q6H5T3-F1
#
_entry.id   AF-A0A1Q6H5T3-F1
#
_cell.length_a   1.000
_cell.length_b   1.000
_cell.length_c   1.000
_cell.angle_alpha   90.00
_cell.angle_beta   90.00
_cell.angle_gamma   90.00
#
_symmetry.space_group_name_H-M   'P 1'
#
loop_
_entity.id
_entity.type
_entity.pdbx_description
1 polymer ?
#
loop_
_entity_poly.entity_id
_entity_poly.type
_entity_poly.pdbx_seq_one_letter_code
_entity_poly.pdbx_strand_id
1 'polypeptide(L)'
;MADGLRYMDLCRWRAMDQLIEHPYIPEGFHLWDTPMQAWYTDLLYDGSDASNVSSPNVSEYLRPYQKNSKQTCYNGFTWRMAHYLHPIMIKQFLITAPDNKTVENSPIYQNPYWPIVPDMPAEK
;
A
#
# COMPACT_ATOMS: atom_id res chain seq x y z
N MET A 1 2.42 -9.44 31.36
CA MET A 1 2.87 -8.15 30.78
C MET A 1 2.60 -8.00 29.27
N ALA A 2 1.94 -8.95 28.57
CA ALA A 2 1.65 -8.83 27.13
C ALA A 2 0.29 -8.15 26.81
N ASP A 3 -0.69 -8.22 27.72
CA ASP A 3 -2.06 -7.76 27.45
C ASP A 3 -2.22 -6.22 27.45
N GLY A 4 -1.27 -5.50 28.08
CA GLY A 4 -1.26 -4.03 28.10
C GLY A 4 -0.90 -3.38 26.76
N LEU A 5 -0.27 -4.12 25.85
CA LEU A 5 0.09 -3.64 24.50
C LEU A 5 -0.98 -3.98 23.45
N ARG A 6 -1.90 -4.89 23.77
CA ARG A 6 -2.95 -5.33 22.85
C ARG A 6 -3.84 -4.19 22.39
N TYR A 7 -4.19 -3.29 23.29
CA TYR A 7 -4.96 -2.08 22.96
C TYR A 7 -4.18 -1.15 22.02
N MET A 8 -2.88 -0.96 22.27
CA MET A 8 -2.01 -0.14 21.43
C MET A 8 -1.86 -0.72 20.03
N ASP A 9 -1.74 -2.04 19.90
CA ASP A 9 -1.68 -2.73 18.61
C ASP A 9 -3.02 -2.62 17.85
N LEU A 10 -4.15 -2.79 18.53
CA LEU A 10 -5.48 -2.56 17.94
C LEU A 10 -5.65 -1.14 17.42
N CYS A 11 -5.27 -0.12 18.20
CA CYS A 11 -5.32 1.27 17.76
C CYS A 11 -4.41 1.51 16.55
N ARG A 12 -3.18 0.98 16.56
CA ARG A 12 -2.26 1.09 15.43
C ARG A 12 -2.82 0.41 14.18
N TRP A 13 -3.44 -0.75 14.33
CA TRP A 13 -4.05 -1.48 13.24
C TRP A 13 -5.23 -0.71 12.67
N ARG A 14 -6.18 -0.31 13.52
CA ARG A 14 -7.36 0.46 13.09
C ARG A 14 -7.01 1.82 12.48
N ALA A 15 -5.90 2.44 12.88
CA ALA A 15 -5.44 3.68 12.26
C ALA A 15 -5.04 3.52 10.78
N MET A 16 -4.69 2.30 10.33
CA MET A 16 -4.39 2.02 8.92
C MET A 16 -5.66 1.76 8.09
N ASP A 17 -6.79 1.40 8.71
CA ASP A 17 -8.05 1.16 7.99
C ASP A 17 -8.49 2.42 7.21
N GLN A 18 -8.22 3.63 7.73
CA GLN A 18 -8.53 4.88 7.02
C GLN A 18 -7.83 4.99 5.66
N LEU A 19 -6.67 4.34 5.48
CA LEU A 19 -5.91 4.36 4.24
C LEU A 19 -6.53 3.52 3.12
N ILE A 20 -7.56 2.73 3.45
CA ILE A 20 -8.34 1.96 2.48
C ILE A 20 -9.32 2.88 1.77
N GLU A 21 -9.98 3.79 2.50
CA GLU A 21 -10.92 4.77 1.96
C GLU A 21 -10.23 6.05 1.51
N HIS A 22 -9.15 6.45 2.19
CA HIS A 22 -8.39 7.66 1.94
C HIS A 22 -6.91 7.33 1.71
N PRO A 23 -6.53 7.01 0.46
CA PRO A 23 -5.15 6.68 0.13
C PRO A 23 -4.19 7.79 0.56
N TYR A 24 -3.06 7.41 1.15
CA TYR A 24 -2.04 8.37 1.53
C TYR A 24 -1.28 8.84 0.29
N ILE A 25 -1.38 10.13 -0.02
CA ILE A 25 -0.63 10.75 -1.11
C ILE A 25 0.58 11.46 -0.50
N PRO A 26 1.81 11.01 -0.77
CA PRO A 26 3.00 11.65 -0.22
C PRO A 26 3.19 13.02 -0.88
N GLU A 27 3.22 14.05 -0.05
CA GLU A 27 3.53 15.41 -0.44
C GLU A 27 4.94 15.78 0.03
N GLY A 28 5.65 16.52 -0.82
CA GLY A 28 6.97 17.05 -0.54
C GLY A 28 6.91 18.45 0.02
N PHE A 29 7.80 19.32 -0.48
CA PHE A 29 7.80 20.73 -0.12
C PHE A 29 6.75 21.52 -0.93
N HIS A 30 6.38 22.69 -0.41
CA HIS A 30 5.48 23.63 -1.06
C HIS A 30 6.19 24.30 -2.23
N LEU A 31 5.78 23.96 -3.46
CA LEU A 31 6.48 24.38 -4.68
C LEU A 31 5.71 25.48 -5.40
N TRP A 32 4.41 25.29 -5.59
CA TRP A 32 3.56 26.21 -6.33
C TRP A 32 3.17 27.40 -5.44
N ASP A 33 2.88 28.55 -6.04
CA ASP A 33 2.51 29.78 -5.30
C ASP A 33 3.55 30.26 -4.26
N THR A 34 4.82 29.87 -4.43
CA THR A 34 5.95 30.37 -3.62
C THR A 34 7.00 31.06 -4.47
N PRO A 35 7.85 31.93 -3.87
CA PRO A 35 9.05 32.44 -4.54
C PRO A 35 10.00 31.32 -5.01
N MET A 36 9.87 30.11 -4.46
CA MET A 36 10.66 28.94 -4.83
C MET A 36 10.42 28.49 -6.27
N GLN A 37 9.20 28.68 -6.79
CA GLN A 37 8.88 28.36 -8.18
C GLN A 37 9.81 29.07 -9.16
N ALA A 38 10.20 30.32 -8.86
CA ALA A 38 11.10 31.12 -9.70
C ALA A 38 12.56 30.64 -9.64
N TRP A 39 12.93 29.78 -8.68
CA TRP A 39 14.28 29.21 -8.60
C TRP A 39 14.50 28.07 -9.60
N TYR A 40 13.43 27.57 -10.22
CA TYR A 40 13.47 26.48 -11.21
C TYR A 40 13.04 26.99 -12.58
N THR A 41 13.82 26.67 -13.62
CA THR A 41 13.57 27.14 -15.00
C THR A 41 12.82 26.13 -15.86
N ASP A 42 12.93 24.85 -15.55
CA ASP A 42 12.49 23.74 -16.42
C ASP A 42 11.35 22.91 -15.79
N LEU A 43 10.40 23.55 -15.11
CA LEU A 43 9.25 22.86 -14.52
C LEU A 43 8.24 22.44 -15.60
N LEU A 44 8.10 21.15 -15.84
CA LEU A 44 7.14 20.56 -16.76
C LEU A 44 6.10 19.75 -15.99
N TYR A 45 4.83 20.13 -16.13
CA TYR A 45 3.68 19.59 -15.39
C TYR A 45 2.51 19.20 -16.30
N ASP A 46 2.80 18.91 -17.58
CA ASP A 46 1.81 18.57 -18.61
C ASP A 46 1.17 17.18 -18.44
N GLY A 47 1.64 16.39 -17.46
CA GLY A 47 1.18 15.03 -17.22
C GLY A 47 1.69 14.01 -18.23
N SER A 48 2.59 14.41 -19.13
CA SER A 48 3.23 13.54 -20.11
C SER A 48 4.31 12.66 -19.48
N ASP A 49 4.91 11.79 -20.28
CA ASP A 49 6.08 10.99 -19.86
C ASP A 49 7.31 11.84 -19.53
N ALA A 50 7.39 13.06 -20.08
CA ALA A 50 8.48 13.99 -19.81
C ALA A 50 8.23 14.85 -18.55
N SER A 51 7.00 14.86 -18.02
CA SER A 51 6.60 15.64 -16.85
C SER A 51 7.52 15.36 -15.65
N ASN A 52 8.14 16.40 -15.10
CA ASN A 52 9.12 16.28 -14.03
C ASN A 52 8.57 16.69 -12.65
N VAL A 53 7.46 17.40 -12.61
CA VAL A 53 6.77 17.83 -11.39
C VAL A 53 5.26 17.59 -11.46
N SER A 54 4.59 17.56 -10.30
CA SER A 54 3.13 17.43 -10.23
C SER A 54 2.44 18.73 -10.59
N SER A 55 1.28 18.66 -11.24
CA SER A 55 0.50 19.85 -11.62
C SER A 55 0.03 20.68 -10.42
N PRO A 56 0.09 22.03 -10.48
CA PRO A 56 -0.44 22.91 -9.44
C PRO A 56 -1.94 22.72 -9.21
N ASN A 57 -2.68 22.25 -10.22
CA ASN A 57 -4.11 21.98 -10.11
C ASN A 57 -4.44 20.82 -9.16
N VAL A 58 -3.46 19.96 -8.87
CA VAL A 58 -3.65 18.77 -8.03
C VAL A 58 -3.32 19.07 -6.57
N SER A 59 -2.23 19.81 -6.32
CA SER A 59 -1.81 20.30 -5.01
C SER A 59 -0.78 21.40 -5.18
N GLU A 60 -0.72 22.32 -4.22
CA GLU A 60 0.36 23.33 -4.12
C GLU A 60 1.72 22.69 -3.76
N TYR A 61 1.67 21.52 -3.13
CA TYR A 61 2.85 20.74 -2.76
C TYR A 61 3.30 19.83 -3.89
N LEU A 62 4.62 19.64 -4.01
CA LEU A 62 5.17 18.69 -4.96
C LEU A 62 4.77 17.26 -4.56
N ARG A 63 4.10 16.53 -5.47
CA ARG A 63 3.70 15.13 -5.30
C ARG A 63 4.57 14.23 -6.19
N PRO A 64 5.59 13.55 -5.65
CA PRO A 64 6.58 12.82 -6.46
C PRO A 64 5.99 11.74 -7.37
N TYR A 65 4.93 11.07 -6.92
CA TYR A 65 4.28 9.98 -7.67
C TYR A 65 3.14 10.47 -8.58
N GLN A 66 2.74 11.75 -8.51
CA GLN A 66 1.69 12.33 -9.35
C GLN A 66 2.24 13.23 -10.47
N LYS A 67 3.47 12.96 -10.93
CA LYS A 67 4.05 13.63 -12.11
C LYS A 67 3.35 13.21 -13.40
N ASN A 68 3.02 11.91 -13.50
CA ASN A 68 2.34 11.28 -14.61
C ASN A 68 1.49 10.12 -14.08
N SER A 69 0.30 9.95 -14.67
CA SER A 69 -0.64 8.84 -14.43
C SER A 69 -0.07 7.44 -14.57
N LYS A 70 1.04 7.24 -15.30
CA LYS A 70 1.69 5.93 -15.47
C LYS A 70 2.43 5.42 -14.23
N GLN A 71 2.64 6.26 -13.22
CA GLN A 71 3.30 5.87 -11.98
C GLN A 71 2.42 4.90 -11.18
N THR A 72 2.99 3.79 -10.70
CA THR A 72 2.27 2.75 -9.94
C THR A 72 1.56 3.32 -8.70
N CYS A 73 2.14 4.33 -8.06
CA CYS A 73 1.60 4.96 -6.85
C CYS A 73 0.88 6.28 -7.15
N TYR A 74 0.38 6.49 -8.38
CA TYR A 74 -0.32 7.72 -8.75
C TYR A 74 -1.55 7.98 -7.89
N ASN A 75 -2.32 6.93 -7.57
CA ASN A 75 -3.51 7.02 -6.71
C ASN A 75 -3.18 7.02 -5.21
N GLY A 76 -1.91 7.18 -4.84
CA GLY A 76 -1.45 7.12 -3.45
C GLY A 76 -1.21 5.69 -2.95
N PHE A 77 -0.81 5.62 -1.68
CA PHE A 77 -0.59 4.37 -0.97
C PHE A 77 -1.85 3.95 -0.23
N THR A 78 -2.33 2.74 -0.53
CA THR A 78 -3.44 2.11 0.18
C THR A 78 -2.92 1.06 1.15
N TRP A 79 -3.64 0.85 2.24
CA TRP A 79 -3.37 -0.28 3.13
C TRP A 79 -4.07 -1.54 2.64
N ARG A 80 -3.43 -2.70 2.82
CA ARG A 80 -4.08 -4.01 2.63
C ARG A 80 -4.26 -4.71 3.97
N MET A 81 -5.50 -5.04 4.31
CA MET A 81 -5.87 -5.67 5.58
C MET A 81 -5.18 -7.01 5.82
N ALA A 82 -4.87 -7.77 4.76
CA ALA A 82 -4.16 -9.03 4.87
C ALA A 82 -2.83 -8.87 5.63
N HIS A 83 -2.14 -7.73 5.48
CA HIS A 83 -0.82 -7.49 6.06
C HIS A 83 -0.79 -7.25 7.57
N TYR A 84 -1.94 -7.25 8.26
CA TYR A 84 -1.94 -7.41 9.71
C TYR A 84 -1.39 -8.76 10.16
N LEU A 85 -1.48 -9.77 9.28
CA LEU A 85 -0.99 -11.12 9.49
C LEU A 85 -0.08 -11.54 8.33
N HIS A 86 0.79 -12.51 8.57
CA HIS A 86 1.64 -13.08 7.51
C HIS A 86 0.99 -14.34 6.93
N PRO A 87 1.19 -14.64 5.63
CA PRO A 87 0.65 -15.87 5.06
C PRO A 87 1.34 -17.07 5.69
N ILE A 88 0.55 -18.11 5.97
CA ILE A 88 1.08 -19.42 6.31
C ILE A 88 1.63 -20.05 5.03
N MET A 89 2.83 -20.61 5.09
CA MET A 89 3.46 -21.28 3.95
C MET A 89 2.59 -22.46 3.47
N ILE A 90 2.31 -22.53 2.16
CA ILE A 90 1.48 -23.59 1.54
C ILE A 90 2.03 -25.00 1.84
N LYS A 91 3.35 -25.14 1.97
CA LYS A 91 3.99 -26.42 2.36
C LYS A 91 3.48 -26.97 3.69
N GLN A 92 3.13 -26.10 4.64
CA GLN A 92 2.56 -26.54 5.93
C GLN A 92 1.25 -27.29 5.69
N PHE A 93 0.38 -26.75 4.83
CA PHE A 93 -0.89 -27.37 4.46
C PHE A 93 -0.71 -28.70 3.74
N LEU A 94 0.30 -28.82 2.86
CA LEU A 94 0.61 -30.08 2.18
C LEU A 94 1.04 -31.17 3.16
N ILE A 95 1.83 -30.85 4.19
CA ILE A 95 2.34 -31.85 5.16
C ILE A 95 1.24 -32.28 6.15
N THR A 96 0.28 -31.39 6.44
CA THR A 96 -0.82 -31.69 7.35
C THR A 96 -2.05 -32.29 6.66
N ALA A 97 -2.08 -32.30 5.33
CA ALA A 97 -3.14 -32.96 4.58
C ALA A 97 -3.02 -34.48 4.71
N PRO A 98 -4.13 -35.21 4.93
CA PRO A 98 -4.11 -36.67 5.11
C PRO A 98 -3.58 -37.43 3.89
N ASP A 99 -3.69 -36.83 2.70
CA ASP A 99 -3.22 -37.37 1.42
C ASP A 99 -1.85 -36.82 0.97
N ASN A 100 -1.24 -35.93 1.77
CA ASN A 100 -0.02 -35.18 1.46
C ASN A 100 -0.03 -34.45 0.09
N LYS A 101 -1.22 -34.15 -0.45
CA LYS A 101 -1.37 -33.62 -1.82
C LYS A 101 -2.39 -32.50 -1.92
N THR A 102 -3.51 -32.60 -1.22
CA THR A 102 -4.63 -31.67 -1.36
C THR A 102 -4.60 -30.65 -0.22
N VAL A 103 -4.20 -29.42 -0.54
CA VAL A 103 -4.12 -28.30 0.41
C VAL A 103 -5.44 -28.05 1.13
N GLU A 104 -6.58 -28.24 0.43
CA GLU A 104 -7.93 -28.03 0.98
C GLU A 104 -8.32 -29.05 2.05
N ASN A 105 -7.71 -30.24 2.06
CA ASN A 105 -7.95 -31.28 3.06
C ASN A 105 -7.11 -31.10 4.33
N SER A 106 -6.28 -30.05 4.38
CA SER A 106 -5.50 -29.70 5.55
C SER A 106 -6.40 -29.21 6.69
N PRO A 107 -6.12 -29.58 7.95
CA PRO A 107 -6.83 -29.02 9.11
C PRO A 107 -6.44 -27.55 9.42
N ILE A 108 -5.38 -27.03 8.80
CA ILE A 108 -4.92 -25.65 8.96
C ILE A 108 -5.73 -24.74 8.03
N TYR A 109 -6.17 -23.59 8.55
CA TYR A 109 -6.77 -22.51 7.75
C TYR A 109 -5.76 -21.41 7.48
N GLN A 110 -5.82 -20.81 6.29
CA GLN A 110 -5.03 -19.65 5.95
C GLN A 110 -5.52 -18.41 6.71
N ASN A 111 -4.61 -17.47 6.97
CA ASN A 111 -4.96 -16.20 7.56
C ASN A 111 -5.92 -15.41 6.65
N PRO A 112 -6.87 -14.63 7.22
CA PRO A 112 -7.82 -13.85 6.43
C PRO A 112 -7.14 -13.03 5.33
N TYR A 113 -7.77 -12.98 4.15
CA TYR A 113 -7.33 -12.24 2.96
C TYR A 113 -6.02 -12.72 2.32
N TRP A 114 -5.44 -13.81 2.80
CA TRP A 114 -4.34 -14.51 2.13
C TRP A 114 -4.86 -15.70 1.32
N PRO A 115 -4.46 -15.84 0.05
CA PRO A 115 -4.84 -16.97 -0.76
C PRO A 115 -4.08 -18.24 -0.36
N ILE A 116 -4.68 -19.40 -0.65
CA ILE A 116 -4.06 -20.73 -0.50
C ILE A 116 -3.31 -21.18 -1.77
N VAL A 117 -3.41 -20.40 -2.85
CA VAL A 117 -2.72 -20.64 -4.12
C VAL A 117 -1.35 -19.96 -4.09
N PRO A 118 -0.27 -20.65 -4.54
CA PRO A 118 1.06 -20.07 -4.56
C PRO A 118 1.14 -18.87 -5.51
N ASP A 119 2.05 -17.94 -5.19
CA ASP A 119 2.33 -16.73 -5.96
C ASP A 119 1.14 -15.78 -6.18
N MET A 120 0.08 -15.92 -5.38
CA MET A 120 -1.05 -14.98 -5.39
C MET A 120 -0.85 -13.85 -4.35
N PRO A 121 -1.14 -12.59 -4.72
CA PRO A 121 -1.06 -11.47 -3.79
C PRO A 121 -2.22 -11.49 -2.78
N ALA A 122 -2.07 -10.74 -1.68
CA ALA A 122 -3.14 -10.49 -0.71
C ALA A 122 -4.42 -9.97 -1.38
N GLU A 123 -5.60 -10.41 -0.96
CA GLU A 123 -6.87 -10.04 -1.61
C GLU A 123 -7.39 -8.67 -1.16
N LYS A 124 -7.14 -8.29 0.10
CA LYS A 124 -7.62 -7.07 0.73
C LYS A 124 -6.60 -6.44 1.64
#